data_AF-A0A8J4Y938-F1
#
_entry.id   AF-A0A8J4Y938-F1
#
_cell.length_a   1.000
_cell.length_b   1.000
_cell.length_c   1.000
_cell.angle_alpha   90.00
_cell.angle_beta   90.00
_cell.angle_gamma   90.00
#
_symmetry.space_group_name_H-M   'P 1'
#
loop_
_entity.id
_entity.type
_entity.pdbx_description
1 polymer ?
#
loop_
_entity_poly.entity_id
_entity_poly.type
_entity_poly.pdbx_seq_one_letter_code
_entity_poly.pdbx_strand_id
1 'polypeptide(L)'
;MHSKCFIPYVVQQLQHVSRLDLVWDSYRADSLKASTREQRGKGVRRRVVDSAVIPGNWQSFLRVDINKVELFSYLSTMLAESFQEEGKELVVTDGEQVICVPQQEDVNSLAPCNQEEADTRMMLHVAHAAQHGHHQIQVRTVDTDVVVLAVMVVQKLPAGDELWVAFGTGKNYRYIAAHEIASSLGPEKTCALPMFHAITGCDTVSAFVGHGKKSAWATWNTLPELTDALLSLANAPTSIQEDTMHVIERFVILLYDRTSKCKDVNKARKKLFAKKSSVQNIPPTYAALEQHVKRSALQGGHVWGQALVPEPVLPPPTDWGWHRSDDGPYTPLWTTLPEASKTCYELVSCGCKKGCRNRCKCKKASLQCTGLCFCEGECQ
;
A
#
# COMPACT_ATOMS: atom_id res chain seq x y z
N MET A 1 -7.68 29.93 -14.02
CA MET A 1 -7.50 28.47 -14.27
C MET A 1 -8.57 27.66 -13.55
N HIS A 2 -8.93 27.99 -12.31
CA HIS A 2 -9.94 27.24 -11.54
C HIS A 2 -11.38 27.39 -12.09
N SER A 3 -11.85 28.62 -12.32
CA SER A 3 -13.14 28.88 -13.00
C SER A 3 -13.15 28.57 -14.50
N LYS A 4 -11.98 28.55 -15.15
CA LYS A 4 -11.85 28.35 -16.60
C LYS A 4 -11.51 26.91 -17.02
N CYS A 5 -11.03 26.07 -16.11
CA CYS A 5 -10.58 24.71 -16.43
C CYS A 5 -11.13 23.67 -15.46
N PHE A 6 -11.04 23.90 -14.14
CA PHE A 6 -11.44 22.89 -13.15
C PHE A 6 -12.96 22.74 -13.06
N ILE A 7 -13.71 23.82 -12.82
CA ILE A 7 -15.18 23.76 -12.78
C ILE A 7 -15.77 23.23 -14.09
N PRO A 8 -15.40 23.75 -15.28
CA PRO A 8 -15.90 23.21 -16.55
C PRO A 8 -15.59 21.72 -16.74
N TYR A 9 -14.43 21.26 -16.26
CA TYR A 9 -14.09 19.83 -16.29
C TYR A 9 -15.01 19.00 -15.39
N VAL A 10 -15.28 19.45 -14.16
CA VAL A 10 -16.21 18.76 -13.24
C VAL A 10 -17.63 18.73 -13.81
N VAL A 11 -18.13 19.87 -14.31
CA VAL A 11 -19.43 19.97 -14.99
C VAL A 11 -19.51 19.02 -16.18
N GLN A 12 -18.43 18.90 -16.97
CA GLN A 12 -18.37 17.93 -18.05
C GLN A 12 -18.49 16.48 -17.55
N GLN A 13 -17.89 16.14 -16.40
CA GLN A 13 -18.04 14.79 -15.82
C GLN A 13 -19.47 14.52 -15.34
N LEU A 14 -20.21 15.55 -14.90
CA LEU A 14 -21.60 15.46 -14.43
C LEU A 14 -22.63 15.20 -15.54
N GLN A 15 -22.28 15.40 -16.81
CA GLN A 15 -23.21 15.27 -17.95
C GLN A 15 -23.91 13.91 -17.99
N HIS A 16 -23.22 12.84 -17.58
CA HIS A 16 -23.70 11.46 -17.72
C HIS A 16 -23.97 10.75 -16.38
N VAL A 17 -23.85 11.44 -15.25
CA VAL A 17 -24.06 10.88 -13.91
C VAL A 17 -25.05 11.72 -13.12
N SER A 18 -25.83 11.11 -12.23
CA SER A 18 -26.73 11.85 -11.32
C SER A 18 -25.99 12.44 -10.12
N ARG A 19 -24.85 11.86 -9.75
CA ARG A 19 -24.06 12.21 -8.58
C ARG A 19 -22.57 12.20 -8.93
N LEU A 20 -21.83 13.16 -8.41
CA LEU A 20 -20.37 13.20 -8.53
C LEU A 20 -19.72 13.45 -7.16
N ASP A 21 -18.77 12.59 -6.81
CA ASP A 21 -18.02 12.69 -5.56
C ASP A 21 -16.56 13.08 -5.87
N LEU A 22 -16.05 14.14 -5.23
CA LEU A 22 -14.63 14.48 -5.23
C LEU A 22 -14.02 14.20 -3.86
N VAL A 23 -13.02 13.33 -3.86
CA VAL A 23 -12.37 12.83 -2.64
C VAL A 23 -10.91 13.25 -2.64
N TRP A 24 -10.48 13.90 -1.57
CA TRP A 24 -9.13 14.37 -1.34
C TRP A 24 -8.43 13.56 -0.26
N ASP A 25 -7.10 13.46 -0.35
CA ASP A 25 -6.27 13.06 0.78
C ASP A 25 -6.42 14.07 1.93
N SER A 26 -6.35 13.56 3.16
CA SER A 26 -6.08 14.35 4.35
C SER A 26 -4.59 14.34 4.67
N TYR A 27 -4.07 15.41 5.25
CA TYR A 27 -2.65 15.55 5.56
C TYR A 27 -2.49 15.71 7.06
N ARG A 28 -2.26 14.59 7.75
CA ARG A 28 -2.08 14.55 9.20
C ARG A 28 -0.60 14.62 9.56
N ALA A 29 -0.28 15.33 10.63
CA ALA A 29 1.03 15.25 11.26
C ALA A 29 1.19 13.88 11.95
N ASP A 30 2.43 13.47 12.20
CA ASP A 30 2.75 12.27 12.99
C ASP A 30 2.21 10.93 12.48
N SER A 31 1.99 10.79 11.17
CA SER A 31 1.59 9.53 10.53
C SER A 31 2.72 8.81 9.78
N LEU A 32 2.52 7.53 9.45
CA LEU A 32 3.41 6.78 8.55
C LEU A 32 3.52 7.44 7.18
N LYS A 33 2.42 8.02 6.70
CA LYS A 33 2.38 8.72 5.41
C LYS A 33 3.11 10.05 5.48
N ALA A 34 2.97 10.80 6.58
CA ALA A 34 3.78 12.01 6.82
C ALA A 34 5.29 11.69 6.73
N SER A 35 5.73 10.63 7.40
CA SER A 35 7.13 10.16 7.36
C SER A 35 7.60 9.82 5.94
N THR A 36 6.72 9.23 5.13
CA THR A 36 7.00 8.90 3.72
C THR A 36 7.05 10.15 2.84
N ARG A 37 6.20 11.15 3.12
CA ARG A 37 6.16 12.43 2.39
C ARG A 37 7.42 13.26 2.63
N GLU A 38 7.94 13.30 3.85
CA GLU A 38 9.18 14.03 4.19
C GLU A 38 10.38 13.56 3.35
N GLN A 39 10.43 12.26 3.02
CA GLN A 39 11.49 11.69 2.18
C GLN A 39 11.41 12.13 0.71
N ARG A 40 10.27 12.66 0.24
CA ARG A 40 10.06 13.10 -1.16
C ARG A 40 10.71 14.46 -1.47
N GLY A 41 11.35 15.08 -0.49
CA GLY A 41 12.15 16.28 -0.63
C GLY A 41 11.38 17.57 -0.34
N LYS A 42 12.09 18.70 -0.44
CA LYS A 42 11.56 20.02 -0.08
C LYS A 42 10.75 20.65 -1.21
N GLY A 43 9.80 21.50 -0.83
CA GLY A 43 8.97 22.29 -1.74
C GLY A 43 8.92 23.77 -1.34
N VAL A 44 8.08 24.54 -2.03
CA VAL A 44 7.90 25.99 -1.78
C VAL A 44 6.49 26.25 -1.27
N ARG A 45 6.38 26.82 -0.07
CA ARG A 45 5.11 27.28 0.50
C ARG A 45 4.53 28.40 -0.36
N ARG A 46 3.27 28.29 -0.75
CA ARG A 46 2.51 29.31 -1.47
C ARG A 46 1.07 29.31 -1.00
N ARG A 47 0.58 30.46 -0.53
CA ARG A 47 -0.81 30.64 -0.11
C ARG A 47 -1.76 30.43 -1.29
N VAL A 48 -2.85 29.71 -1.07
CA VAL A 48 -3.91 29.52 -2.08
C VAL A 48 -5.07 30.47 -1.82
N VAL A 49 -5.31 31.39 -2.75
CA VAL A 49 -6.43 32.36 -2.78
C VAL A 49 -6.75 32.70 -4.25
N ASP A 50 -7.93 33.27 -4.54
CA ASP A 50 -8.39 33.60 -5.89
C ASP A 50 -7.41 34.44 -6.70
N SER A 51 -6.76 35.40 -6.04
CA SER A 51 -5.81 36.34 -6.65
C SER A 51 -4.39 35.78 -6.76
N ALA A 52 -4.14 34.56 -6.26
CA ALA A 52 -2.81 33.97 -6.26
C ALA A 52 -2.35 33.58 -7.67
N VAL A 53 -1.07 33.79 -7.95
CA VAL A 53 -0.46 33.34 -9.20
C VAL A 53 -0.34 31.82 -9.21
N ILE A 54 -0.83 31.19 -10.27
CA ILE A 54 -0.77 29.74 -10.47
C ILE A 54 0.69 29.26 -10.35
N PRO A 55 0.95 28.15 -9.63
CA PRO A 55 2.29 27.58 -9.55
C PRO A 55 2.85 27.21 -10.93
N GLY A 56 3.99 27.81 -11.30
CA GLY A 56 4.74 27.41 -12.50
C GLY A 56 5.45 26.05 -12.34
N ASN A 57 5.74 25.65 -11.09
CA ASN A 57 6.31 24.34 -10.76
C ASN A 57 5.39 23.61 -9.77
N TRP A 58 4.46 22.83 -10.32
CA TRP A 58 3.50 22.04 -9.55
C TRP A 58 4.16 20.98 -8.67
N GLN A 59 5.26 20.36 -9.10
CA GLN A 59 5.95 19.34 -8.30
C GLN A 59 6.48 19.92 -6.98
N SER A 60 7.10 21.10 -7.04
CA SER A 60 7.59 21.80 -5.83
C SER A 60 6.45 22.27 -4.94
N PHE A 61 5.34 22.74 -5.53
CA PHE A 61 4.15 23.16 -4.79
C PHE A 61 3.50 21.97 -4.05
N LEU A 62 3.34 20.83 -4.73
CA LEU A 62 2.72 19.60 -4.21
C LEU A 62 3.64 18.79 -3.27
N ARG A 63 4.85 19.27 -2.94
CA ARG A 63 5.67 18.69 -1.88
C ARG A 63 5.42 19.30 -0.51
N VAL A 64 4.59 20.34 -0.44
CA VAL A 64 4.26 21.04 0.80
C VAL A 64 2.83 20.70 1.18
N ASP A 65 2.65 19.94 2.26
CA ASP A 65 1.34 19.42 2.68
C ASP A 65 0.32 20.55 2.90
N ILE A 66 0.71 21.65 3.56
CA ILE A 66 -0.17 22.80 3.78
C ILE A 66 -0.64 23.47 2.48
N ASN A 67 0.15 23.42 1.39
CA ASN A 67 -0.31 23.94 0.10
C ASN A 67 -1.45 23.09 -0.46
N LYS A 68 -1.42 21.78 -0.23
CA LYS A 68 -2.47 20.88 -0.70
C LYS A 68 -3.73 21.01 0.13
N VAL A 69 -3.59 21.11 1.46
CA VAL A 69 -4.72 21.35 2.37
C VAL A 69 -5.47 22.62 1.94
N GLU A 70 -4.75 23.74 1.75
CA GLU A 70 -5.37 24.98 1.27
C GLU A 70 -5.95 24.86 -0.13
N LEU A 71 -5.26 24.16 -1.05
CA LEU A 71 -5.77 23.96 -2.41
C LEU A 71 -7.08 23.16 -2.42
N PHE A 72 -7.14 22.08 -1.66
CA PHE A 72 -8.30 21.20 -1.61
C PHE A 72 -9.50 21.90 -1.00
N SER A 73 -9.33 22.53 0.17
CA SER A 73 -10.41 23.31 0.80
C SER A 73 -10.89 24.43 -0.12
N TYR A 74 -9.96 25.17 -0.76
CA TYR A 74 -10.31 26.19 -1.73
C TYR A 74 -11.14 25.65 -2.89
N LEU A 75 -10.72 24.53 -3.51
CA LEU A 75 -11.44 23.91 -4.63
C LEU A 75 -12.80 23.36 -4.20
N SER A 76 -12.90 22.78 -3.00
CA SER A 76 -14.15 22.24 -2.45
C SER A 76 -15.19 23.33 -2.27
N THR A 77 -14.83 24.43 -1.60
CA THR A 77 -15.73 25.58 -1.37
C THR A 77 -16.16 26.22 -2.68
N MET A 78 -15.21 26.53 -3.56
CA MET A 78 -15.50 27.13 -4.87
C MET A 78 -16.44 26.27 -5.71
N LEU A 79 -16.24 24.96 -5.71
CA LEU A 79 -17.08 24.05 -6.49
C LEU A 79 -18.50 23.98 -5.91
N ALA A 80 -18.64 23.90 -4.58
CA ALA A 80 -19.94 23.90 -3.93
C ALA A 80 -20.73 25.20 -4.16
N GLU A 81 -20.07 26.36 -4.07
CA GLU A 81 -20.70 27.66 -4.28
C GLU A 81 -21.11 27.91 -5.74
N SER A 82 -20.40 27.31 -6.70
CA SER A 82 -20.67 27.47 -8.13
C SER A 82 -21.56 26.37 -8.73
N PHE A 83 -21.94 25.37 -7.94
CA PHE A 83 -22.74 24.25 -8.42
C PHE A 83 -24.20 24.67 -8.65
N GLN A 84 -24.65 24.59 -9.91
CA GLN A 84 -25.99 25.01 -10.34
C GLN A 84 -26.68 23.93 -11.21
N GLU A 85 -26.21 22.68 -11.13
CA GLU A 85 -26.71 21.60 -11.98
C GLU A 85 -28.00 21.00 -11.41
N GLU A 86 -29.13 21.31 -12.04
CA GLU A 86 -30.46 20.86 -11.60
C GLU A 86 -30.60 19.34 -11.66
N GLY A 87 -31.13 18.74 -10.57
CA GLY A 87 -31.32 17.30 -10.46
C GLY A 87 -30.01 16.49 -10.34
N LYS A 88 -28.89 17.15 -10.05
CA LYS A 88 -27.58 16.52 -9.83
C LYS A 88 -27.13 16.70 -8.39
N GLU A 89 -26.31 15.77 -7.94
CA GLU A 89 -25.68 15.79 -6.62
C GLU A 89 -24.17 15.95 -6.74
N LEU A 90 -23.61 16.76 -5.86
CA LEU A 90 -22.19 16.94 -5.66
C LEU A 90 -21.86 16.64 -4.20
N VAL A 91 -20.87 15.77 -3.98
CA VAL A 91 -20.33 15.51 -2.65
C VAL A 91 -18.82 15.72 -2.70
N VAL A 92 -18.29 16.64 -1.89
CA VAL A 92 -16.86 16.94 -1.90
C VAL A 92 -16.30 16.84 -0.49
N THR A 93 -15.20 16.13 -0.32
CA THR A 93 -14.50 16.10 0.96
C THR A 93 -13.86 17.46 1.26
N ASP A 94 -13.89 17.89 2.52
CA ASP A 94 -13.12 19.03 3.02
C ASP A 94 -12.59 18.74 4.42
N GLY A 95 -11.29 18.46 4.52
CA GLY A 95 -10.70 17.91 5.75
C GLY A 95 -11.41 16.62 6.17
N GLU A 96 -11.86 16.56 7.43
CA GLU A 96 -12.60 15.41 7.98
C GLU A 96 -14.10 15.47 7.65
N GLN A 97 -14.59 16.54 7.03
CA GLN A 97 -16.00 16.77 6.70
C GLN A 97 -16.29 16.52 5.22
N VAL A 98 -17.56 16.61 4.85
CA VAL A 98 -18.03 16.65 3.46
C VAL A 98 -18.96 17.85 3.23
N ILE A 99 -18.89 18.41 2.03
CA ILE A 99 -19.79 19.45 1.54
C ILE A 99 -20.70 18.79 0.50
N CYS A 100 -22.02 18.87 0.70
CA CYS A 100 -23.02 18.29 -0.20
C CYS A 100 -23.85 19.38 -0.87
N VAL A 101 -24.06 19.27 -2.18
CA VAL A 101 -24.98 20.12 -2.95
C VAL A 101 -25.88 19.25 -3.82
N PRO A 102 -27.20 19.21 -3.60
CA PRO A 102 -27.93 19.84 -2.48
C PRO A 102 -27.50 19.26 -1.12
N GLN A 103 -27.85 19.95 -0.04
CA GLN A 103 -27.56 19.48 1.32
C GLN A 103 -28.23 18.11 1.56
N GLN A 104 -27.46 17.16 2.08
CA GLN A 104 -27.93 15.81 2.44
C GLN A 104 -28.07 15.70 3.96
N GLU A 105 -29.11 14.99 4.44
CA GLU A 105 -29.36 14.79 5.87
C GLU A 105 -28.55 13.63 6.47
N ASP A 106 -28.30 12.57 5.70
CA ASP A 106 -27.53 11.41 6.15
C ASP A 106 -26.16 11.39 5.48
N VAL A 107 -25.15 11.91 6.19
CA VAL A 107 -23.74 11.88 5.77
C VAL A 107 -22.85 11.18 6.80
N ASN A 108 -23.45 10.46 7.75
CA ASN A 108 -22.73 9.88 8.90
C ASN A 108 -21.75 8.78 8.47
N SER A 109 -21.99 8.14 7.32
CA SER A 109 -21.05 7.16 6.75
C SER A 109 -19.90 7.81 5.94
N LEU A 110 -19.88 9.15 5.82
CA LEU A 110 -18.88 9.92 5.08
C LEU A 110 -18.10 10.91 5.95
N ALA A 111 -18.73 11.46 7.00
CA ALA A 111 -18.16 12.45 7.89
C ALA A 111 -18.71 12.33 9.34
N PRO A 112 -17.89 12.63 10.38
CA PRO A 112 -16.45 12.89 10.29
C PRO A 112 -15.68 11.66 9.80
N CYS A 113 -14.57 11.89 9.10
CA CYS A 113 -13.74 10.82 8.55
C CYS A 113 -12.26 11.10 8.80
N ASN A 114 -11.59 10.14 9.43
CA ASN A 114 -10.19 10.27 9.83
C ASN A 114 -9.23 9.50 8.90
N GLN A 115 -9.76 8.88 7.84
CA GLN A 115 -8.97 8.20 6.81
C GLN A 115 -8.07 9.22 6.08
N GLU A 116 -6.76 8.95 6.09
CA GLU A 116 -5.78 9.89 5.56
C GLU A 116 -5.73 9.89 4.03
N GLU A 117 -5.96 8.75 3.38
CA GLU A 117 -5.77 8.59 1.94
C GLU A 117 -7.10 8.58 1.20
N ALA A 118 -7.11 9.21 0.01
CA ALA A 118 -8.29 9.21 -0.85
C ALA A 118 -8.67 7.79 -1.31
N ASP A 119 -7.71 6.87 -1.41
CA ASP A 119 -7.94 5.51 -1.92
C ASP A 119 -9.01 4.73 -1.14
N THR A 120 -8.90 4.76 0.19
CA THR A 120 -9.80 4.16 1.16
C THR A 120 -11.04 5.02 1.31
N ARG A 121 -10.87 6.35 1.37
CA ARG A 121 -12.01 7.26 1.55
C ARG A 121 -12.99 7.19 0.40
N MET A 122 -12.52 7.02 -0.84
CA MET A 122 -13.36 6.78 -2.01
C MET A 122 -14.31 5.58 -1.83
N MET A 123 -13.92 4.56 -1.06
CA MET A 123 -14.76 3.39 -0.81
C MET A 123 -15.96 3.72 0.08
N LEU A 124 -15.82 4.66 1.03
CA LEU A 124 -16.95 5.18 1.81
C LEU A 124 -17.98 5.85 0.89
N HIS A 125 -17.50 6.66 -0.06
CA HIS A 125 -18.37 7.32 -1.04
C HIS A 125 -19.06 6.32 -1.97
N VAL A 126 -18.37 5.27 -2.41
CA VAL A 126 -18.97 4.17 -3.17
C VAL A 126 -20.08 3.48 -2.36
N ALA A 127 -19.81 3.08 -1.12
CA ALA A 127 -20.80 2.42 -0.27
C ALA A 127 -22.00 3.32 0.04
N HIS A 128 -21.75 4.60 0.33
CA HIS A 128 -22.80 5.59 0.56
C HIS A 128 -23.67 5.78 -0.68
N ALA A 129 -23.07 5.93 -1.87
CA ALA A 129 -23.83 6.09 -3.12
C ALA A 129 -24.71 4.86 -3.38
N ALA A 130 -24.19 3.65 -3.17
CA ALA A 130 -24.96 2.41 -3.30
C ALA A 130 -26.16 2.35 -2.34
N GLN A 131 -25.95 2.72 -1.06
CA GLN A 131 -27.01 2.81 -0.05
C GLN A 131 -28.10 3.83 -0.41
N HIS A 132 -27.75 4.84 -1.22
CA HIS A 132 -28.66 5.88 -1.70
C HIS A 132 -29.23 5.61 -3.09
N GLY A 133 -29.23 4.34 -3.53
CA GLY A 133 -29.92 3.91 -4.75
C GLY A 133 -29.13 4.08 -6.05
N HIS A 134 -27.82 4.35 -5.97
CA HIS A 134 -26.96 4.34 -7.15
C HIS A 134 -26.41 2.94 -7.41
N HIS A 135 -26.99 2.24 -8.39
CA HIS A 135 -26.62 0.85 -8.72
C HIS A 135 -25.45 0.71 -9.70
N GLN A 136 -25.07 1.78 -10.40
CA GLN A 136 -23.91 1.80 -11.30
C GLN A 136 -22.97 2.93 -10.89
N ILE A 137 -21.86 2.56 -10.25
CA ILE A 137 -20.91 3.49 -9.64
C ILE A 137 -19.58 3.41 -10.38
N GLN A 138 -19.00 4.56 -10.71
CA GLN A 138 -17.70 4.64 -11.36
C GLN A 138 -16.69 5.40 -10.51
N VAL A 139 -15.54 4.78 -10.26
CA VAL A 139 -14.39 5.38 -9.59
C VAL A 139 -13.33 5.72 -10.64
N ARG A 140 -12.87 6.98 -10.67
CA ARG A 140 -11.78 7.42 -11.56
C ARG A 140 -10.47 7.50 -10.81
N THR A 141 -9.46 6.75 -11.27
CA THR A 141 -8.16 6.69 -10.59
C THR A 141 -7.01 6.31 -11.53
N VAL A 142 -5.79 6.59 -11.13
CA VAL A 142 -4.56 6.05 -11.73
C VAL A 142 -3.83 5.10 -10.78
N ASP A 143 -4.37 4.93 -9.58
CA ASP A 143 -3.77 4.17 -8.49
C ASP A 143 -4.30 2.73 -8.48
N THR A 144 -3.39 1.77 -8.38
CA THR A 144 -3.73 0.34 -8.34
C THR A 144 -4.35 -0.03 -7.00
N ASP A 145 -4.02 0.68 -5.92
CA ASP A 145 -4.54 0.41 -4.58
C ASP A 145 -6.07 0.57 -4.58
N VAL A 146 -6.58 1.58 -5.29
CA VAL A 146 -8.02 1.81 -5.50
C VAL A 146 -8.69 0.66 -6.26
N VAL A 147 -8.02 0.06 -7.25
CA VAL A 147 -8.58 -1.09 -7.99
C VAL A 147 -8.73 -2.29 -7.06
N VAL A 148 -7.72 -2.54 -6.22
CA VAL A 148 -7.74 -3.65 -5.24
C VAL A 148 -8.84 -3.44 -4.20
N LEU A 149 -8.97 -2.22 -3.68
CA LEU A 149 -10.03 -1.85 -2.73
C LEU A 149 -11.42 -1.94 -3.35
N ALA A 150 -11.61 -1.46 -4.58
CA ALA A 150 -12.88 -1.56 -5.30
C ALA A 150 -13.33 -3.01 -5.44
N VAL A 151 -12.43 -3.92 -5.84
CA VAL A 151 -12.75 -5.36 -5.94
C VAL A 151 -13.21 -5.92 -4.60
N MET A 152 -12.54 -5.57 -3.50
CA MET A 152 -12.92 -6.01 -2.15
C MET A 152 -14.28 -5.45 -1.71
N VAL A 153 -14.54 -4.17 -1.96
CA VAL A 153 -15.74 -3.44 -1.49
C VAL A 153 -17.00 -3.91 -2.19
N VAL A 154 -16.93 -4.46 -3.41
CA VAL A 154 -18.10 -5.07 -4.09
C VAL A 154 -18.82 -6.07 -3.19
N GLN A 155 -18.09 -6.85 -2.38
CA GLN A 155 -18.70 -7.84 -1.47
C GLN A 155 -19.56 -7.21 -0.35
N LYS A 156 -19.47 -5.88 -0.18
CA LYS A 156 -20.19 -5.10 0.82
C LYS A 156 -21.31 -4.25 0.21
N LEU A 157 -21.41 -4.22 -1.12
CA LEU A 157 -22.46 -3.50 -1.83
C LEU A 157 -23.74 -4.36 -1.93
N PRO A 158 -24.92 -3.74 -2.11
CA PRO A 158 -26.13 -4.44 -2.50
C PRO A 158 -25.93 -5.39 -3.69
N ALA A 159 -26.63 -6.51 -3.67
CA ALA A 159 -26.54 -7.50 -4.73
C ALA A 159 -27.06 -6.92 -6.06
N GLY A 160 -26.24 -7.05 -7.12
CA GLY A 160 -26.55 -6.51 -8.45
C GLY A 160 -25.93 -5.15 -8.74
N ASP A 161 -25.37 -4.48 -7.74
CA ASP A 161 -24.67 -3.21 -7.96
C ASP A 161 -23.37 -3.42 -8.74
N GLU A 162 -23.12 -2.54 -9.70
CA GLU A 162 -21.95 -2.56 -10.56
C GLU A 162 -20.96 -1.48 -10.14
N LEU A 163 -19.77 -1.91 -9.69
CA LEU A 163 -18.64 -1.02 -9.47
C LEU A 163 -17.66 -1.08 -10.65
N TRP A 164 -17.45 0.08 -11.27
CA TRP A 164 -16.54 0.29 -12.39
C TRP A 164 -15.35 1.15 -11.97
N VAL A 165 -14.16 0.85 -12.49
CA VAL A 165 -12.97 1.68 -12.29
C VAL A 165 -12.50 2.22 -13.64
N ALA A 166 -12.62 3.53 -13.84
CA ALA A 166 -12.00 4.26 -14.94
C ALA A 166 -10.52 4.47 -14.62
N PHE A 167 -9.67 3.56 -15.11
CA PHE A 167 -8.27 3.42 -14.70
C PHE A 167 -7.29 3.93 -15.76
N GLY A 168 -6.29 4.71 -15.32
CA GLY A 168 -5.15 5.13 -16.14
C GLY A 168 -5.37 6.45 -16.89
N THR A 169 -4.44 6.79 -17.80
CA THR A 169 -4.48 8.03 -18.59
C THR A 169 -4.07 7.79 -20.04
N GLY A 170 -4.52 8.67 -20.95
CA GLY A 170 -4.15 8.64 -22.36
C GLY A 170 -4.38 7.27 -23.00
N LYS A 171 -3.35 6.71 -23.65
CA LYS A 171 -3.43 5.39 -24.33
C LYS A 171 -3.64 4.21 -23.39
N ASN A 172 -3.38 4.39 -22.09
CA ASN A 172 -3.52 3.34 -21.08
C ASN A 172 -4.86 3.44 -20.33
N TYR A 173 -5.73 4.38 -20.71
CA TYR A 173 -7.04 4.53 -20.12
C TYR A 173 -7.93 3.33 -20.47
N ARG A 174 -8.58 2.74 -19.46
CA ARG A 174 -9.49 1.60 -19.62
C ARG A 174 -10.52 1.55 -18.49
N TYR A 175 -11.64 0.89 -18.75
CA TYR A 175 -12.61 0.56 -17.72
C TYR A 175 -12.35 -0.85 -17.18
N ILE A 176 -12.43 -1.00 -15.86
CA ILE A 176 -12.29 -2.27 -15.16
C ILE A 176 -13.60 -2.53 -14.40
N ALA A 177 -14.26 -3.65 -14.69
CA ALA A 177 -15.42 -4.11 -13.94
C ALA A 177 -14.96 -4.78 -12.63
N ALA A 178 -14.91 -4.03 -11.53
CA ALA A 178 -14.49 -4.57 -10.24
C ALA A 178 -15.42 -5.68 -9.77
N HIS A 179 -16.72 -5.57 -10.07
CA HIS A 179 -17.74 -6.54 -9.72
C HIS A 179 -17.59 -7.88 -10.45
N GLU A 180 -17.21 -7.88 -11.74
CA GLU A 180 -16.89 -9.10 -12.48
C GLU A 180 -15.63 -9.79 -11.96
N ILE A 181 -14.60 -9.01 -11.59
CA ILE A 181 -13.38 -9.55 -10.97
C ILE A 181 -13.74 -10.20 -9.64
N ALA A 182 -14.48 -9.51 -8.78
CA ALA A 182 -14.92 -10.03 -7.49
C ALA A 182 -15.73 -11.33 -7.64
N SER A 183 -16.66 -11.37 -8.60
CA SER A 183 -17.44 -12.57 -8.94
C SER A 183 -16.54 -13.73 -9.38
N SER A 184 -15.57 -13.47 -10.27
CA SER A 184 -14.63 -14.50 -10.74
C SER A 184 -13.68 -15.02 -9.66
N LEU A 185 -13.30 -14.19 -8.69
CA LEU A 185 -12.40 -14.57 -7.60
C LEU A 185 -13.12 -15.34 -6.49
N GLY A 186 -14.43 -15.10 -6.33
CA GLY A 186 -15.21 -15.58 -5.21
C GLY A 186 -14.99 -14.73 -3.94
N PRO A 187 -15.86 -14.89 -2.93
CA PRO A 187 -15.93 -14.00 -1.78
C PRO A 187 -14.64 -13.99 -0.94
N GLU A 188 -14.07 -15.16 -0.67
CA GLU A 188 -12.90 -15.31 0.18
C GLU A 188 -11.65 -14.66 -0.42
N LYS A 189 -11.31 -14.98 -1.68
CA LYS A 189 -10.15 -14.36 -2.35
C LYS A 189 -10.32 -12.87 -2.58
N THR A 190 -11.55 -12.42 -2.80
CA THR A 190 -11.87 -11.00 -2.93
C THR A 190 -11.57 -10.24 -1.63
N CYS A 191 -12.03 -10.76 -0.50
CA CYS A 191 -11.74 -10.19 0.82
C CYS A 191 -10.25 -10.29 1.20
N ALA A 192 -9.56 -11.35 0.77
CA ALA A 192 -8.11 -11.51 1.00
C ALA A 192 -7.23 -10.62 0.11
N LEU A 193 -7.76 -10.03 -0.96
CA LEU A 193 -6.98 -9.36 -1.99
C LEU A 193 -6.19 -8.13 -1.49
N PRO A 194 -6.72 -7.24 -0.64
CA PRO A 194 -5.95 -6.13 -0.08
C PRO A 194 -4.76 -6.61 0.76
N MET A 195 -4.96 -7.67 1.56
CA MET A 195 -3.89 -8.26 2.36
C MET A 195 -2.81 -8.92 1.49
N PHE A 196 -3.22 -9.63 0.43
CA PHE A 196 -2.29 -10.15 -0.59
C PHE A 196 -1.50 -9.04 -1.28
N HIS A 197 -2.17 -7.93 -1.61
CA HIS A 197 -1.55 -6.77 -2.24
C HIS A 197 -0.51 -6.13 -1.32
N ALA A 198 -0.82 -5.96 -0.04
CA ALA A 198 0.08 -5.42 0.99
C ALA A 198 1.31 -6.32 1.20
N ILE A 199 1.11 -7.63 1.48
CA ILE A 199 2.22 -8.55 1.79
C ILE A 199 3.15 -8.80 0.59
N THR A 200 2.67 -8.60 -0.63
CA THR A 200 3.52 -8.70 -1.83
C THR A 200 4.18 -7.37 -2.20
N GLY A 201 3.99 -6.34 -1.38
CA GLY A 201 4.58 -5.02 -1.47
C GLY A 201 3.63 -3.96 -2.02
N CYS A 202 3.55 -2.83 -1.34
CA CYS A 202 2.80 -1.63 -1.72
C CYS A 202 3.59 -0.38 -1.27
N ASP A 203 2.96 0.79 -1.22
CA ASP A 203 3.64 2.04 -0.85
C ASP A 203 4.29 2.01 0.54
N THR A 204 3.68 1.32 1.51
CA THR A 204 4.16 1.27 2.90
C THR A 204 4.87 -0.03 3.26
N VAL A 205 4.82 -1.04 2.38
CA VAL A 205 5.33 -2.39 2.64
C VAL A 205 6.28 -2.81 1.52
N SER A 206 7.49 -3.23 1.87
CA SER A 206 8.50 -3.71 0.92
C SER A 206 8.05 -4.96 0.16
N ALA A 207 8.48 -5.11 -1.11
CA ALA A 207 8.29 -6.35 -1.86
C ALA A 207 9.39 -7.40 -1.60
N PHE A 208 9.11 -8.65 -1.94
CA PHE A 208 10.10 -9.73 -1.97
C PHE A 208 11.01 -9.59 -3.20
N VAL A 209 12.32 -9.52 -2.97
CA VAL A 209 13.32 -9.30 -4.04
C VAL A 209 13.22 -10.39 -5.11
N GLY A 210 13.13 -9.98 -6.38
CA GLY A 210 13.03 -10.88 -7.53
C GLY A 210 11.63 -11.45 -7.79
N HIS A 211 10.64 -11.09 -6.98
CA HIS A 211 9.29 -11.65 -7.05
C HIS A 211 8.22 -10.56 -7.13
N GLY A 212 7.53 -10.52 -8.27
CA GLY A 212 6.38 -9.64 -8.45
C GLY A 212 5.05 -10.29 -8.07
N LYS A 213 3.98 -9.50 -8.09
CA LYS A 213 2.60 -9.94 -7.83
C LYS A 213 2.15 -11.10 -8.71
N LYS A 214 2.59 -11.15 -9.97
CA LYS A 214 2.28 -12.29 -10.88
C LYS A 214 2.86 -13.62 -10.37
N SER A 215 4.10 -13.62 -9.89
CA SER A 215 4.71 -14.85 -9.32
C SER A 215 4.10 -15.21 -7.96
N ALA A 216 3.77 -14.21 -7.14
CA ALA A 216 3.07 -14.41 -5.89
C ALA A 216 1.66 -15.00 -6.11
N TRP A 217 0.92 -14.49 -7.09
CA TRP A 217 -0.42 -14.97 -7.44
C TRP A 217 -0.40 -16.42 -7.90
N ALA A 218 0.57 -16.76 -8.76
CA ALA A 218 0.76 -18.16 -9.18
C ALA A 218 1.05 -19.08 -7.99
N THR A 219 1.77 -18.59 -6.97
CA THR A 219 2.07 -19.34 -5.75
C THR A 219 0.82 -19.50 -4.87
N TRP A 220 0.02 -18.45 -4.71
CA TRP A 220 -1.26 -18.50 -4.01
C TRP A 220 -2.20 -19.54 -4.63
N ASN A 221 -2.30 -19.61 -5.96
CA ASN A 221 -3.13 -20.61 -6.63
C ASN A 221 -2.70 -22.06 -6.37
N THR A 222 -1.44 -22.28 -5.96
CA THR A 222 -0.93 -23.61 -5.59
C THR A 222 -0.92 -23.87 -4.09
N LEU A 223 -1.34 -22.89 -3.28
CA LEU A 223 -1.35 -22.94 -1.82
C LEU A 223 -2.72 -22.42 -1.29
N PRO A 224 -3.80 -23.20 -1.40
CA PRO A 224 -5.15 -22.76 -1.05
C PRO A 224 -5.29 -22.27 0.39
N GLU A 225 -4.57 -22.89 1.34
CA GLU A 225 -4.55 -22.52 2.76
C GLU A 225 -4.08 -21.08 3.01
N LEU A 226 -3.40 -20.46 2.04
CA LEU A 226 -3.02 -19.06 2.12
C LEU A 226 -4.23 -18.13 2.16
N THR A 227 -5.37 -18.53 1.59
CA THR A 227 -6.59 -17.70 1.62
C THR A 227 -7.03 -17.45 3.05
N ASP A 228 -7.13 -18.49 3.89
CA ASP A 228 -7.53 -18.37 5.29
C ASP A 228 -6.53 -17.54 6.11
N ALA A 229 -5.23 -17.75 5.87
CA ALA A 229 -4.18 -16.96 6.52
C ALA A 229 -4.26 -15.48 6.16
N LEU A 230 -4.51 -15.15 4.88
CA LEU A 230 -4.69 -13.77 4.43
C LEU A 230 -5.98 -13.16 4.99
N LEU A 231 -7.08 -13.91 5.04
CA LEU A 231 -8.34 -13.45 5.66
C LEU A 231 -8.15 -13.16 7.16
N SER A 232 -7.43 -14.03 7.88
CA SER A 232 -7.09 -13.81 9.29
C SER A 232 -6.33 -12.50 9.49
N LEU A 233 -5.39 -12.18 8.60
CA LEU A 233 -4.63 -10.93 8.63
C LEU A 233 -5.43 -9.71 8.16
N ALA A 234 -6.35 -9.88 7.21
CA ALA A 234 -7.20 -8.83 6.66
C ALA A 234 -8.24 -8.32 7.69
N ASN A 235 -8.59 -9.13 8.69
CA ASN A 235 -9.58 -8.80 9.71
C ASN A 235 -8.99 -8.04 10.91
N ALA A 236 -8.02 -7.13 10.68
CA ALA A 236 -7.43 -6.27 11.70
C ALA A 236 -7.07 -6.99 13.02
N PRO A 237 -6.25 -8.06 12.98
CA PRO A 237 -5.99 -8.89 14.15
C PRO A 237 -5.22 -8.12 15.23
N THR A 238 -5.37 -8.50 16.51
CA THR A 238 -4.59 -7.90 17.60
C THR A 238 -3.16 -8.45 17.66
N SER A 239 -2.92 -9.64 17.12
CA SER A 239 -1.62 -10.29 17.01
C SER A 239 -1.63 -11.30 15.88
N ILE A 240 -0.46 -11.59 15.31
CA ILE A 240 -0.34 -12.61 14.27
C ILE A 240 -0.29 -13.99 14.93
N GLN A 241 -1.21 -14.87 14.54
CA GLN A 241 -1.28 -16.23 15.05
C GLN A 241 -0.14 -17.10 14.47
N GLU A 242 0.32 -18.08 15.26
CA GLU A 242 1.42 -18.98 14.87
C GLU A 242 1.08 -19.80 13.62
N ASP A 243 -0.13 -20.35 13.55
CA ASP A 243 -0.61 -21.09 12.37
C ASP A 243 -0.64 -20.21 11.11
N THR A 244 -1.07 -18.96 11.24
CA THR A 244 -1.03 -17.97 10.16
C THR A 244 0.41 -17.73 9.71
N MET A 245 1.36 -17.54 10.64
CA MET A 245 2.77 -17.37 10.29
C MET A 245 3.35 -18.59 9.58
N HIS A 246 3.00 -19.81 9.99
CA HIS A 246 3.47 -21.03 9.31
C HIS A 246 3.00 -21.11 7.86
N VAL A 247 1.76 -20.69 7.56
CA VAL A 247 1.26 -20.63 6.19
C VAL A 247 1.99 -19.54 5.40
N ILE A 248 2.26 -18.38 6.00
CA ILE A 248 3.03 -17.32 5.34
C ILE A 248 4.49 -17.75 5.08
N GLU A 249 5.14 -18.43 6.02
CA GLU A 249 6.46 -19.03 5.79
C GLU A 249 6.43 -19.97 4.59
N ARG A 250 5.41 -20.85 4.53
CA ARG A 250 5.24 -21.78 3.43
C ARG A 250 5.08 -21.06 2.09
N PHE A 251 4.26 -20.00 2.05
CA PHE A 251 4.08 -19.15 0.88
C PHE A 251 5.40 -18.54 0.41
N VAL A 252 6.16 -17.92 1.32
CA VAL A 252 7.45 -17.28 0.98
C VAL A 252 8.48 -18.31 0.53
N ILE A 253 8.54 -19.49 1.15
CA ILE A 253 9.43 -20.56 0.70
C ILE A 253 9.12 -20.96 -0.75
N LEU A 254 7.84 -21.16 -1.07
CA LEU A 254 7.40 -21.54 -2.42
C LEU A 254 7.61 -20.43 -3.45
N LEU A 255 7.60 -19.17 -3.02
CA LEU A 255 7.92 -18.03 -3.87
C LEU A 255 9.36 -18.12 -4.40
N TYR A 256 10.33 -18.45 -3.52
CA TYR A 256 11.75 -18.56 -3.86
C TYR A 256 12.18 -19.94 -4.41
N ASP A 257 11.46 -21.00 -4.05
CA ASP A 257 11.65 -22.37 -4.52
C ASP A 257 10.32 -23.16 -4.50
N ARG A 258 9.63 -23.16 -5.65
CA ARG A 258 8.34 -23.85 -5.85
C ARG A 258 8.39 -25.36 -5.60
N THR A 259 9.56 -25.97 -5.66
CA THR A 259 9.74 -27.42 -5.47
C THR A 259 10.09 -27.79 -4.03
N SER A 260 10.30 -26.78 -3.18
CA SER A 260 10.72 -26.97 -1.81
C SER A 260 9.66 -27.72 -1.01
N LYS A 261 10.11 -28.72 -0.25
CA LYS A 261 9.32 -29.41 0.77
C LYS A 261 9.52 -28.82 2.18
N CYS A 262 10.35 -27.78 2.31
CA CYS A 262 10.59 -27.14 3.60
C CYS A 262 9.36 -26.34 4.05
N LYS A 263 9.06 -26.39 5.35
CA LYS A 263 8.03 -25.56 6.00
C LYS A 263 8.60 -24.44 6.86
N ASP A 264 9.91 -24.44 7.06
CA ASP A 264 10.65 -23.50 7.90
C ASP A 264 11.53 -22.62 7.01
N VAL A 265 11.31 -21.30 7.09
CA VAL A 265 11.92 -20.33 6.18
C VAL A 265 13.44 -20.25 6.37
N ASN A 266 13.93 -20.42 7.60
CA ASN A 266 15.36 -20.38 7.90
C ASN A 266 16.07 -21.64 7.34
N LYS A 267 15.45 -22.82 7.46
CA LYS A 267 15.96 -24.06 6.85
C LYS A 267 15.96 -23.97 5.32
N ALA A 268 14.90 -23.41 4.72
CA ALA A 268 14.84 -23.16 3.29
C ALA A 268 15.91 -22.15 2.84
N ARG A 269 16.06 -21.05 3.57
CA ARG A 269 17.08 -20.03 3.36
C ARG A 269 18.49 -20.62 3.38
N LYS A 270 18.83 -21.44 4.37
CA LYS A 270 20.13 -22.15 4.46
C LYS A 270 20.38 -23.05 3.25
N LYS A 271 19.39 -23.85 2.86
CA LYS A 271 19.48 -24.73 1.68
C LYS A 271 19.67 -23.95 0.38
N LEU A 272 18.95 -22.85 0.21
CA LEU A 272 19.04 -22.01 -0.99
C LEU A 272 20.33 -21.23 -1.04
N PHE A 273 20.83 -20.75 0.11
CA PHE A 273 22.13 -20.07 0.18
C PHE A 273 23.27 -20.98 -0.28
N ALA A 274 23.26 -22.25 0.16
CA ALA A 274 24.24 -23.24 -0.28
C ALA A 274 24.21 -23.53 -1.80
N LYS A 275 23.09 -23.25 -2.48
CA LYS A 275 22.92 -23.48 -3.92
C LYS A 275 23.13 -22.22 -4.78
N LYS A 276 22.67 -21.06 -4.31
CA LYS A 276 22.53 -19.84 -5.13
C LYS A 276 23.57 -18.74 -4.81
N SER A 277 24.42 -18.94 -3.79
CA SER A 277 25.51 -18.08 -3.27
C SER A 277 25.22 -16.60 -2.97
N SER A 278 24.19 -15.99 -3.57
CA SER A 278 23.75 -14.61 -3.35
C SER A 278 22.62 -14.53 -2.33
N VAL A 279 22.81 -13.68 -1.31
CA VAL A 279 21.84 -13.40 -0.24
C VAL A 279 20.58 -12.68 -0.75
N GLN A 280 20.64 -12.05 -1.93
CA GLN A 280 19.48 -11.37 -2.53
C GLN A 280 18.47 -12.35 -3.15
N ASN A 281 18.91 -13.58 -3.46
CA ASN A 281 18.10 -14.57 -4.19
C ASN A 281 17.54 -15.68 -3.27
N ILE A 282 17.47 -15.41 -1.97
CA ILE A 282 16.98 -16.34 -0.96
C ILE A 282 15.90 -15.66 -0.11
N PRO A 283 14.96 -16.41 0.48
CA PRO A 283 13.89 -15.83 1.31
C PRO A 283 14.46 -15.12 2.53
N PRO A 284 13.74 -14.15 3.12
CA PRO A 284 14.16 -13.46 4.35
C PRO A 284 14.40 -14.44 5.52
N THR A 285 15.06 -13.96 6.58
CA THR A 285 15.05 -14.68 7.86
C THR A 285 13.65 -14.66 8.45
N TYR A 286 13.32 -15.62 9.32
CA TYR A 286 12.05 -15.61 10.05
C TYR A 286 11.81 -14.27 10.77
N ALA A 287 12.82 -13.77 11.48
CA ALA A 287 12.74 -12.50 12.20
C ALA A 287 12.44 -11.30 11.30
N ALA A 288 12.97 -11.26 10.08
CA ALA A 288 12.66 -10.21 9.11
C ALA A 288 11.26 -10.40 8.49
N LEU A 289 10.89 -11.66 8.23
CA LEU A 289 9.57 -12.01 7.71
C LEU A 289 8.47 -11.60 8.69
N GLU A 290 8.62 -11.89 9.98
CA GLU A 290 7.66 -11.51 11.01
C GLU A 290 7.38 -10.00 11.02
N GLN A 291 8.43 -9.16 10.99
CA GLN A 291 8.25 -7.70 10.95
C GLN A 291 7.61 -7.24 9.64
N HIS A 292 7.92 -7.90 8.52
CA HIS A 292 7.27 -7.64 7.25
C HIS A 292 5.77 -8.01 7.28
N VAL A 293 5.38 -9.15 7.85
CA VAL A 293 3.97 -9.54 8.00
C VAL A 293 3.24 -8.57 8.92
N LYS A 294 3.87 -8.12 10.01
CA LYS A 294 3.32 -7.08 10.88
C LYS A 294 3.00 -5.79 10.12
N ARG A 295 3.95 -5.24 9.37
CA ARG A 295 3.69 -4.05 8.54
C ARG A 295 2.59 -4.29 7.52
N SER A 296 2.57 -5.48 6.93
CA SER A 296 1.57 -5.88 5.95
C SER A 296 0.17 -5.96 6.57
N ALA A 297 0.04 -6.45 7.80
CA ALA A 297 -1.22 -6.53 8.53
C ALA A 297 -1.71 -5.15 8.98
N LEU A 298 -0.81 -4.23 9.34
CA LEU A 298 -1.16 -2.83 9.58
C LEU A 298 -1.80 -2.19 8.33
N GLN A 299 -1.18 -2.35 7.16
CA GLN A 299 -1.73 -1.80 5.92
C GLN A 299 -2.97 -2.56 5.45
N GLY A 300 -2.84 -3.88 5.23
CA GLY A 300 -3.87 -4.71 4.61
C GLY A 300 -5.07 -4.99 5.51
N GLY A 301 -4.85 -5.12 6.82
CA GLY A 301 -5.89 -5.40 7.81
C GLY A 301 -6.45 -4.16 8.47
N HIS A 302 -5.60 -3.37 9.13
CA HIS A 302 -6.09 -2.22 9.91
C HIS A 302 -6.46 -1.02 9.05
N VAL A 303 -5.73 -0.71 7.98
CA VAL A 303 -6.07 0.42 7.09
C VAL A 303 -7.07 0.01 6.02
N TRP A 304 -6.72 -0.96 5.17
CA TRP A 304 -7.56 -1.36 4.03
C TRP A 304 -8.72 -2.27 4.40
N GLY A 305 -8.56 -3.18 5.36
CA GLY A 305 -9.64 -4.06 5.84
C GLY A 305 -10.78 -3.30 6.51
N GLN A 306 -10.54 -2.06 6.93
CA GLN A 306 -11.52 -1.16 7.55
C GLN A 306 -11.92 0.00 6.62
N ALA A 307 -11.75 -0.11 5.29
CA ALA A 307 -12.00 0.97 4.34
C ALA A 307 -13.44 1.54 4.38
N LEU A 308 -14.42 0.78 4.87
CA LEU A 308 -15.81 1.23 5.04
C LEU A 308 -16.13 1.74 6.46
N VAL A 309 -15.13 1.91 7.31
CA VAL A 309 -15.26 2.56 8.63
C VAL A 309 -14.76 4.00 8.46
N PRO A 310 -15.56 5.05 8.72
CA PRO A 310 -15.12 6.44 8.55
C PRO A 310 -13.97 6.84 9.49
N GLU A 311 -14.00 6.31 10.71
CA GLU A 311 -13.04 6.62 11.77
C GLU A 311 -12.38 5.36 12.34
N PRO A 312 -11.58 4.61 11.56
CA PRO A 312 -10.89 3.42 12.06
C PRO A 312 -9.93 3.78 13.20
N VAL A 313 -9.92 2.95 14.24
CA VAL A 313 -8.90 3.00 15.29
C VAL A 313 -7.72 2.16 14.85
N LEU A 314 -6.59 2.80 14.57
CA LEU A 314 -5.37 2.13 14.15
C LEU A 314 -4.49 1.82 15.36
N PRO A 315 -3.88 0.61 15.44
CA PRO A 315 -2.93 0.30 16.49
C PRO A 315 -1.62 1.10 16.30
N PRO A 316 -0.80 1.24 17.36
CA PRO A 316 0.49 1.92 17.26
C PRO A 316 1.39 1.25 16.22
N PRO A 317 1.95 1.99 15.24
CA PRO A 317 2.82 1.39 14.23
C PRO A 317 4.04 0.65 14.82
N THR A 318 4.50 1.07 16.00
CA THR A 318 5.62 0.46 16.72
C THR A 318 5.38 -1.00 17.12
N ASP A 319 4.13 -1.38 17.35
CA ASP A 319 3.75 -2.77 17.65
C ASP A 319 3.72 -3.63 16.37
N TRP A 320 3.61 -2.97 15.22
CA TRP A 320 3.38 -3.53 13.90
C TRP A 320 4.58 -3.35 12.95
N GLY A 321 5.79 -3.53 13.48
CA GLY A 321 7.00 -3.65 12.66
C GLY A 321 7.55 -2.32 12.13
N TRP A 322 7.23 -1.22 12.81
CA TRP A 322 7.85 0.08 12.65
C TRP A 322 8.67 0.45 13.89
N HIS A 323 9.61 1.37 13.71
CA HIS A 323 10.36 2.00 14.77
C HIS A 323 10.26 3.51 14.61
N ARG A 324 10.29 4.23 15.72
CA ARG A 324 10.37 5.69 15.77
C ARG A 324 11.43 6.05 16.80
N SER A 325 12.42 6.81 16.38
CA SER A 325 13.36 7.47 17.30
C SER A 325 12.71 8.76 17.80
N ASP A 326 13.08 9.25 18.99
CA ASP A 326 12.45 10.42 19.64
C ASP A 326 12.30 11.60 18.65
N ASP A 327 11.05 12.03 18.44
CA ASP A 327 10.61 13.07 17.48
C ASP A 327 10.96 12.85 15.98
N GLY A 328 11.51 11.69 15.62
CA GLY A 328 11.86 11.34 14.25
C GLY A 328 10.72 10.73 13.43
N PRO A 329 10.90 10.56 12.10
CA PRO A 329 9.94 9.85 11.26
C PRO A 329 9.90 8.36 11.60
N TYR A 330 8.78 7.72 11.29
CA TYR A 330 8.70 6.26 11.36
C TYR A 330 9.60 5.63 10.30
N THR A 331 10.34 4.60 10.71
CA THR A 331 11.19 3.78 9.84
C THR A 331 10.84 2.31 10.01
N PRO A 332 10.94 1.47 8.96
CA PRO A 332 10.64 0.06 9.10
C PRO A 332 11.60 -0.64 10.08
N LEU A 333 11.06 -1.41 11.02
CA LEU A 333 11.85 -2.37 11.79
C LEU A 333 12.14 -3.57 10.89
N TRP A 334 13.32 -3.61 10.28
CA TRP A 334 13.62 -4.63 9.27
C TRP A 334 13.78 -6.04 9.82
N THR A 335 14.34 -6.18 11.02
CA THR A 335 14.63 -7.46 11.67
C THR A 335 14.96 -7.21 13.14
N THR A 336 14.69 -8.19 13.99
CA THR A 336 15.11 -8.21 15.41
C THR A 336 16.48 -8.88 15.60
N LEU A 337 17.03 -9.49 14.55
CA LEU A 337 18.37 -10.07 14.57
C LEU A 337 19.46 -8.99 14.45
N PRO A 338 20.64 -9.20 15.08
CA PRO A 338 21.78 -8.33 14.89
C PRO A 338 22.27 -8.34 13.44
N GLU A 339 22.97 -7.27 13.03
CA GLU A 339 23.58 -7.22 11.71
C GLU A 339 24.51 -8.43 11.49
N ALA A 340 24.38 -9.06 10.33
CA ALA A 340 25.22 -10.20 9.97
C ALA A 340 26.72 -9.84 9.95
N SER A 341 27.08 -8.59 9.61
CA SER A 341 28.46 -8.09 9.67
C SER A 341 29.04 -8.11 11.09
N LYS A 342 28.20 -8.01 12.12
CA LYS A 342 28.60 -7.99 13.53
C LYS A 342 28.65 -9.38 14.16
N THR A 343 28.00 -10.38 13.55
CA THR A 343 27.75 -11.69 14.18
C THR A 343 28.11 -12.91 13.33
N CYS A 344 28.19 -12.78 12.00
CA CYS A 344 28.49 -13.88 11.08
C CYS A 344 29.85 -13.64 10.40
N TYR A 345 30.93 -13.64 11.18
CA TYR A 345 32.29 -13.50 10.66
C TYR A 345 32.60 -14.60 9.62
N GLU A 346 32.05 -15.80 9.79
CA GLU A 346 32.26 -16.97 8.92
C GLU A 346 31.72 -16.79 7.48
N LEU A 347 30.87 -15.78 7.23
CA LEU A 347 30.36 -15.44 5.90
C LEU A 347 31.26 -14.46 5.13
N VAL A 348 32.36 -14.01 5.73
CA VAL A 348 33.34 -13.14 5.07
C VAL A 348 34.00 -13.91 3.92
N SER A 349 33.72 -13.48 2.70
CA SER A 349 34.37 -13.99 1.49
C SER A 349 35.31 -12.97 0.86
N CYS A 350 36.37 -13.47 0.23
CA CYS A 350 37.30 -12.64 -0.54
C CYS A 350 37.08 -12.81 -2.05
N GLY A 351 37.32 -11.73 -2.79
CA GLY A 351 37.38 -11.75 -4.25
C GLY A 351 38.76 -12.14 -4.79
N CYS A 352 39.64 -12.71 -3.95
CA CYS A 352 40.97 -13.11 -4.36
C CYS A 352 40.87 -14.32 -5.29
N LYS A 353 41.64 -14.33 -6.39
CA LYS A 353 41.66 -15.45 -7.34
C LYS A 353 42.72 -16.50 -6.97
N LYS A 354 43.92 -16.06 -6.55
CA LYS A 354 45.00 -16.89 -5.98
C LYS A 354 45.84 -16.05 -5.00
N GLY A 355 46.49 -16.68 -4.03
CA GLY A 355 47.46 -16.06 -3.11
C GLY A 355 46.87 -15.01 -2.15
N CYS A 356 46.03 -15.46 -1.20
CA CYS A 356 45.44 -14.60 -0.17
C CYS A 356 46.50 -14.02 0.80
N ARG A 357 46.90 -12.77 0.56
CA ARG A 357 47.87 -12.01 1.38
C ARG A 357 47.18 -10.91 2.19
N ASN A 358 47.94 -9.95 2.71
CA ASN A 358 47.48 -8.90 3.64
C ASN A 358 46.32 -8.02 3.14
N ARG A 359 46.01 -8.04 1.82
CA ARG A 359 44.85 -7.36 1.23
C ARG A 359 43.58 -8.23 1.17
N CYS A 360 43.66 -9.52 1.47
CA CYS A 360 42.51 -10.44 1.51
C CYS A 360 41.58 -10.11 2.68
N LYS A 361 40.27 -10.02 2.41
CA LYS A 361 39.24 -9.75 3.42
C LYS A 361 39.20 -10.83 4.51
N CYS A 362 39.26 -12.11 4.13
CA CYS A 362 39.27 -13.22 5.08
C CYS A 362 40.50 -13.17 6.01
N LYS A 363 41.69 -12.92 5.44
CA LYS A 363 42.95 -12.83 6.21
C LYS A 363 42.97 -11.64 7.16
N LYS A 364 42.43 -10.48 6.74
CA LYS A 364 42.25 -9.31 7.61
C LYS A 364 41.28 -9.57 8.76
N ALA A 365 40.28 -10.43 8.54
CA ALA A 365 39.33 -10.86 9.55
C ALA A 365 39.81 -12.07 10.37
N SER A 366 41.07 -12.50 10.19
CA SER A 366 41.64 -13.69 10.85
C SER A 366 40.87 -15.00 10.57
N LEU A 367 40.31 -15.14 9.38
CA LEU A 367 39.54 -16.31 8.93
C LEU A 367 40.26 -17.06 7.80
N GLN A 368 40.06 -18.37 7.75
CA GLN A 368 40.42 -19.17 6.58
C GLN A 368 39.48 -18.85 5.41
N CYS A 369 40.02 -18.87 4.19
CA CYS A 369 39.17 -18.74 3.01
C CYS A 369 38.27 -19.98 2.92
N THR A 370 36.98 -19.77 2.70
CA THR A 370 35.99 -20.83 2.54
C THR A 370 35.58 -20.97 1.07
N GLY A 371 34.78 -21.99 0.74
CA GLY A 371 34.15 -22.13 -0.58
C GLY A 371 33.24 -20.96 -0.99
N LEU A 372 32.95 -20.02 -0.08
CA LEU A 372 32.26 -18.76 -0.42
C LEU A 372 33.19 -17.73 -1.07
N CYS A 373 34.52 -17.94 -1.00
CA CYS A 373 35.53 -17.07 -1.62
C CYS A 373 35.71 -17.37 -3.11
N PHE A 374 36.13 -16.38 -3.89
CA PHE A 374 36.53 -16.58 -5.28
C PHE A 374 37.75 -17.48 -5.46
N CYS A 375 38.55 -17.65 -4.40
CA CYS A 375 39.65 -18.61 -4.37
C CYS A 375 39.20 -20.00 -3.91
N GLU A 376 37.91 -20.20 -3.63
CA GLU A 376 37.29 -21.47 -3.24
C GLU A 376 37.93 -22.14 -2.01
N GLY A 377 38.65 -21.38 -1.19
CA GLY A 377 39.39 -21.90 -0.04
C GLY A 377 40.76 -22.49 -0.37
N GLU A 378 41.19 -22.43 -1.63
CA GLU A 378 42.47 -22.98 -2.10
C GLU A 378 43.69 -22.12 -1.74
N CYS A 379 43.46 -20.95 -1.14
CA CYS A 379 44.54 -20.06 -0.71
C CYS A 379 44.87 -20.29 0.76
N GLN A 380 45.93 -21.07 0.99
CA GLN A 380 46.61 -21.18 2.28
C GLN A 380 47.38 -19.90 2.64
#